data_AF-C0ZQ35-F1
#
_entry.id   AF-C0ZQ35-F1
#
_cell.length_a   1.000
_cell.length_b   1.000
_cell.length_c   1.000
_cell.angle_alpha   90.00
_cell.angle_beta   90.00
_cell.angle_gamma   90.00
#
_symmetry.space_group_name_H-M   'P 1'
#
loop_
_entity.id
_entity.type
_entity.pdbx_description
1 polymer ?
#
loop_
_entity_poly.entity_id
_entity_poly.type
_entity_poly.pdbx_seq_one_letter_code
_entity_poly.pdbx_strand_id
1 'polypeptide(L)'
;MTTTEQSAGLESANTDPVRGNSTPGRYWTTANIGEAAPAVMTPLCWSLWGPGNELAVRGTWHRFGMLGPDEVYVDSDQNNRFTGVFFGRQAMNIDPIRRYVDRFPGITADEFELGLAGALHPNAAPFVQLTDAQRALVAEVTERVRDSHSQRLTDMVRDQNEWWRREVLHREDAGDPRARLVESFNRFVWSIGIHNETRLLVVAAMSSIYRLAAITEMLDIVPALTSAFGDVAELSMGADLWALANGELEMTTFVERHGYHGENEGNPAGRSWRENPDLLSSTIAALRSRSAAEHPERRAEGAVKKQQAAVADFETKLTDEQRLELAAALDDAATAVRETELGKAAFLTAIDGFRAAARDLGDQWVAEGRLAARDDIFFLDMDEIAQDTGGSVADLVAARSERAAEYSTYRLPTTFVGMPEPLTVSSDRAQIGDVISGIGASAATHEGLVRIIRRAEDEDALELGDVLVCESTDPSWTPLFMLAAAVVIDIGSVGSHGAIIARELGLPAVINTGDGSGRLRDGDRVLVDGAKGTVTVLAISDAG
;
A
#
# COMPACT_ATOMS: atom_id res chain seq x y z
N MET A 1 46.79 16.14 -10.33
CA MET A 1 47.63 15.58 -11.41
C MET A 1 47.34 14.08 -11.43
N THR A 2 46.60 13.47 -12.34
CA THR A 2 46.26 13.71 -13.76
C THR A 2 44.82 13.20 -14.00
N THR A 3 43.82 14.04 -14.30
CA THR A 3 43.26 14.33 -15.65
C THR A 3 43.39 13.20 -16.67
N THR A 4 42.27 12.49 -16.91
CA THR A 4 41.71 12.27 -18.26
C THR A 4 40.18 12.14 -18.14
N GLU A 5 39.46 13.26 -18.19
CA GLU A 5 38.13 13.27 -18.83
C GLU A 5 38.37 13.26 -20.34
N GLN A 6 37.63 12.44 -21.08
CA GLN A 6 36.76 12.93 -22.16
C GLN A 6 36.09 11.78 -22.93
N SER A 7 34.78 11.94 -23.07
CA SER A 7 33.91 11.44 -24.13
C SER A 7 33.80 9.92 -24.29
N ALA A 8 33.08 9.27 -23.37
CA ALA A 8 32.13 8.26 -23.81
C ALA A 8 30.88 9.02 -24.26
N GLY A 9 30.67 9.13 -25.57
CA GLY A 9 29.40 9.60 -26.09
C GLY A 9 28.29 8.73 -25.54
N LEU A 10 27.22 9.35 -25.06
CA LEU A 10 25.93 8.70 -24.88
C LEU A 10 25.42 8.30 -26.28
N GLU A 11 25.99 7.22 -26.83
CA GLU A 11 25.20 6.33 -27.67
C GLU A 11 24.01 5.91 -26.80
N SER A 12 22.80 6.05 -27.34
CA SER A 12 21.52 5.79 -26.71
C SER A 12 21.40 4.35 -26.20
N ALA A 13 22.09 4.04 -25.10
CA ALA A 13 21.88 2.83 -24.34
C ALA A 13 20.47 2.95 -23.80
N ASN A 14 19.57 2.19 -24.39
CA ASN A 14 18.18 2.08 -24.00
C ASN A 14 18.09 1.51 -22.58
N THR A 15 18.32 2.35 -21.56
CA THR A 15 18.37 1.96 -20.15
C THR A 15 16.97 1.62 -19.66
N ASP A 16 16.92 0.66 -18.74
CA ASP A 16 15.68 0.21 -18.11
C ASP A 16 15.84 0.28 -16.58
N PRO A 17 15.51 1.44 -15.97
CA PRO A 17 15.69 1.64 -14.54
C PRO A 17 14.72 0.82 -13.69
N VAL A 18 13.68 0.24 -14.29
CA VAL A 18 12.62 -0.50 -13.58
C VAL A 18 12.71 -2.01 -13.78
N ARG A 19 13.61 -2.52 -14.62
CA ARG A 19 13.93 -3.95 -14.69
C ARG A 19 14.48 -4.49 -13.37
N GLY A 20 15.40 -3.72 -12.78
CA GLY A 20 16.22 -4.09 -11.63
C GLY A 20 17.09 -5.33 -11.81
N ASN A 21 17.62 -5.83 -10.69
CA ASN A 21 18.61 -6.89 -10.61
C ASN A 21 18.60 -7.50 -9.20
N SER A 22 18.98 -8.78 -9.11
CA SER A 22 19.22 -9.46 -7.85
C SER A 22 20.35 -10.47 -7.98
N THR A 23 21.22 -10.53 -6.96
CA THR A 23 22.23 -11.60 -6.85
C THR A 23 21.56 -12.93 -6.49
N PRO A 24 22.10 -14.10 -6.91
CA PRO A 24 21.39 -15.40 -6.82
C PRO A 24 21.03 -15.89 -5.41
N GLY A 25 21.52 -15.25 -4.34
CA GLY A 25 21.24 -15.64 -2.97
C GLY A 25 20.35 -14.67 -2.20
N ARG A 26 19.90 -13.56 -2.83
CA ARG A 26 19.09 -12.55 -2.15
C ARG A 26 17.63 -12.94 -2.13
N TYR A 27 17.01 -12.82 -0.96
CA TYR A 27 15.59 -13.11 -0.78
C TYR A 27 14.73 -11.85 -0.78
N TRP A 28 13.68 -11.89 -1.59
CA TRP A 28 12.80 -10.77 -1.85
C TRP A 28 11.33 -11.15 -1.66
N THR A 29 10.51 -10.16 -1.34
CA THR A 29 9.05 -10.29 -1.31
C THR A 29 8.34 -9.09 -1.92
N THR A 30 7.28 -9.31 -2.68
CA THR A 30 6.35 -8.25 -3.12
C THR A 30 5.18 -8.08 -2.14
N ALA A 31 5.03 -8.98 -1.16
CA ALA A 31 3.95 -8.89 -0.17
C ALA A 31 4.00 -7.55 0.58
N ASN A 32 2.82 -6.98 0.86
CA ASN A 32 2.61 -5.69 1.53
C ASN A 32 3.07 -4.47 0.70
N ILE A 33 4.31 -4.43 0.21
CA ILE A 33 4.83 -3.30 -0.55
C ILE A 33 4.24 -3.19 -1.97
N GLY A 34 3.83 -4.32 -2.56
CA GLY A 34 3.21 -4.34 -3.89
C GLY A 34 1.87 -3.61 -3.95
N GLU A 35 1.17 -3.47 -2.82
CA GLU A 35 -0.08 -2.70 -2.73
C GLU A 35 0.13 -1.19 -2.80
N ALA A 36 1.33 -0.71 -2.45
CA ALA A 36 1.62 0.72 -2.44
C ALA A 36 1.61 1.32 -3.85
N ALA A 37 1.96 0.54 -4.88
CA ALA A 37 1.86 0.91 -6.28
C ALA A 37 1.72 -0.38 -7.12
N PRO A 38 0.48 -0.90 -7.27
CA PRO A 38 0.23 -2.23 -7.81
C PRO A 38 0.52 -2.37 -9.30
N ALA A 39 0.39 -1.28 -10.07
CA ALA A 39 0.70 -1.30 -11.50
C ALA A 39 2.21 -1.29 -11.77
N VAL A 40 2.60 -1.52 -13.03
CA VAL A 40 3.98 -1.32 -13.49
C VAL A 40 4.41 0.11 -13.18
N MET A 41 5.41 0.27 -12.33
CA MET A 41 6.02 1.57 -12.05
C MET A 41 6.73 2.09 -13.29
N THR A 42 6.52 3.38 -13.59
CA THR A 42 7.33 4.10 -14.56
C THR A 42 8.70 4.45 -13.95
N PRO A 43 9.73 4.77 -14.77
CA PRO A 43 11.00 5.31 -14.30
C PRO A 43 10.87 6.48 -13.30
N LEU A 44 9.93 7.41 -13.55
CA LEU A 44 9.72 8.53 -12.65
C LEU A 44 9.06 8.09 -11.33
N CYS A 45 8.10 7.16 -11.39
CA CYS A 45 7.51 6.54 -10.22
C CYS A 45 8.56 5.82 -9.36
N TRP A 46 9.47 5.07 -10.00
CA TRP A 46 10.55 4.40 -9.30
C TRP A 46 11.58 5.38 -8.73
N SER A 47 11.76 6.55 -9.34
CA SER A 47 12.59 7.62 -8.75
C SER A 47 11.99 8.17 -7.46
N LEU A 48 10.67 8.12 -7.29
CA LEU A 48 10.00 8.46 -6.04
C LEU A 48 10.13 7.33 -5.02
N TRP A 49 9.70 6.13 -5.38
CA TRP A 49 9.64 4.98 -4.46
C TRP A 49 11.00 4.36 -4.14
N GLY A 50 11.90 4.21 -5.11
CA GLY A 50 13.19 3.55 -4.94
C GLY A 50 14.09 4.29 -3.94
N PRO A 51 14.68 5.44 -4.31
CA PRO A 51 15.52 6.19 -3.38
C PRO A 51 14.71 6.88 -2.28
N GLY A 52 13.48 7.34 -2.55
CA GLY A 52 12.68 8.04 -1.55
C GLY A 52 12.23 7.15 -0.40
N ASN A 53 11.69 5.95 -0.68
CA ASN A 53 11.34 5.00 0.39
C ASN A 53 12.59 4.49 1.12
N GLU A 54 13.69 4.23 0.41
CA GLU A 54 14.95 3.81 1.03
C GLU A 54 15.46 4.83 2.06
N LEU A 55 15.48 6.11 1.70
CA LEU A 55 15.84 7.20 2.63
C LEU A 55 14.85 7.30 3.79
N ALA A 56 13.56 7.17 3.53
CA ALA A 56 12.53 7.27 4.55
C ALA A 56 12.63 6.14 5.58
N VAL A 57 12.80 4.88 5.14
CA VAL A 57 12.97 3.72 6.03
C VAL A 57 14.25 3.83 6.84
N ARG A 58 15.40 4.12 6.19
CA ARG A 58 16.67 4.29 6.91
C ARG A 58 16.64 5.44 7.91
N GLY A 59 16.06 6.58 7.52
CA GLY A 59 15.89 7.73 8.41
C GLY A 59 15.02 7.38 9.62
N THR A 60 13.96 6.60 9.41
CA THR A 60 13.09 6.11 10.49
C THR A 60 13.86 5.22 11.46
N TRP A 61 14.61 4.24 10.94
CA TRP A 61 15.38 3.32 11.77
C TRP A 61 16.52 4.02 12.51
N HIS A 62 17.14 5.04 11.90
CA HIS A 62 18.08 5.92 12.59
C HIS A 62 17.42 6.68 13.75
N ARG A 63 16.21 7.21 13.57
CA ARG A 63 15.46 7.90 14.64
C ARG A 63 15.13 6.98 15.83
N PHE A 64 14.93 5.69 15.60
CA PHE A 64 14.80 4.68 16.65
C PHE A 64 16.15 4.22 17.24
N GLY A 65 17.28 4.75 16.78
CA GLY A 65 18.62 4.34 17.23
C GLY A 65 19.08 2.98 16.67
N MET A 66 18.34 2.41 15.71
CA MET A 66 18.67 1.12 15.09
C MET A 66 19.79 1.25 14.06
N LEU A 67 19.99 2.44 13.48
CA LEU A 67 21.04 2.75 12.51
C LEU A 67 21.89 3.94 12.98
N GLY A 68 23.19 3.92 12.66
CA GLY A 68 24.04 5.09 12.79
C GLY A 68 23.77 6.15 11.71
N PRO A 69 24.23 7.40 11.90
CA PRO A 69 24.04 8.47 10.90
C PRO A 69 24.70 8.13 9.54
N ASP A 70 25.84 7.44 9.56
CA ASP A 70 26.56 7.02 8.35
C ASP A 70 25.87 5.85 7.60
N GLU A 71 24.81 5.27 8.18
CA GLU A 71 24.02 4.20 7.55
C GLU A 71 22.75 4.73 6.85
N VAL A 72 22.52 6.05 6.85
CA VAL A 72 21.37 6.72 6.21
C VAL A 72 21.77 7.27 4.83
N TYR A 73 21.79 6.38 3.84
CA TYR A 73 22.11 6.70 2.44
C TYR A 73 21.39 5.75 1.47
N VAL A 74 21.35 6.10 0.19
CA VAL A 74 20.88 5.19 -0.87
C VAL A 74 22.09 4.49 -1.50
N ASP A 75 22.21 3.18 -1.30
CA ASP A 75 23.30 2.40 -1.91
C ASP A 75 23.14 2.34 -3.44
N SER A 76 24.21 2.43 -4.24
CA SER A 76 24.08 2.32 -5.69
C SER A 76 23.63 0.92 -6.15
N ASP A 77 23.92 -0.11 -5.36
CA ASP A 77 23.48 -1.49 -5.61
C ASP A 77 22.21 -1.79 -4.82
N GLN A 78 21.11 -2.09 -5.53
CA GLN A 78 19.84 -2.42 -4.89
C GLN A 78 19.91 -3.67 -4.00
N ASN A 79 20.87 -4.57 -4.24
CA ASN A 79 21.07 -5.75 -3.40
C ASN A 79 21.48 -5.41 -1.96
N ASN A 80 21.86 -4.15 -1.69
CA ASN A 80 22.19 -3.63 -0.36
C ASN A 80 21.10 -2.71 0.21
N ARG A 81 20.05 -2.44 -0.56
CA ARG A 81 18.90 -1.61 -0.17
C ARG A 81 17.83 -2.46 0.52
N PHE A 82 16.94 -1.81 1.26
CA PHE A 82 15.73 -2.45 1.82
C PHE A 82 14.65 -2.66 0.76
N THR A 83 14.66 -1.87 -0.31
CA THR A 83 13.72 -2.00 -1.43
C THR A 83 14.42 -2.14 -2.78
N GLY A 84 13.78 -2.86 -3.70
CA GLY A 84 14.21 -3.08 -5.07
C GLY A 84 13.03 -3.07 -6.03
N VAL A 85 13.31 -3.12 -7.32
CA VAL A 85 12.31 -3.16 -8.39
C VAL A 85 12.60 -4.32 -9.31
N PHE A 86 11.56 -5.01 -9.78
CA PHE A 86 11.65 -6.15 -10.67
C PHE A 86 10.56 -6.03 -11.72
N PHE A 87 10.93 -5.78 -12.97
CA PHE A 87 9.96 -5.60 -14.05
C PHE A 87 8.86 -4.58 -13.72
N GLY A 88 9.26 -3.45 -13.11
CA GLY A 88 8.35 -2.40 -12.63
C GLY A 88 7.49 -2.76 -11.41
N ARG A 89 7.74 -3.88 -10.72
CA ARG A 89 7.12 -4.20 -9.42
C ARG A 89 8.10 -3.97 -8.28
N GLN A 90 7.64 -3.30 -7.23
CA GLN A 90 8.44 -3.09 -6.05
C GLN A 90 8.51 -4.36 -5.20
N ALA A 91 9.68 -4.62 -4.61
CA ALA A 91 9.89 -5.69 -3.66
C ALA A 91 10.75 -5.22 -2.48
N MET A 92 10.59 -5.88 -1.33
CA MET A 92 11.43 -5.70 -0.16
C MET A 92 12.53 -6.75 -0.11
N ASN A 93 13.74 -6.30 0.23
CA ASN A 93 14.90 -7.15 0.44
C ASN A 93 14.91 -7.64 1.89
N ILE A 94 14.63 -8.92 2.10
CA ILE A 94 14.47 -9.48 3.44
C ILE A 94 15.82 -9.57 4.17
N ASP A 95 16.91 -9.88 3.46
CA ASP A 95 18.22 -10.06 4.08
C ASP A 95 18.74 -8.84 4.85
N PRO A 96 18.79 -7.61 4.28
CA PRO A 96 19.19 -6.43 5.01
C PRO A 96 18.14 -6.04 6.06
N ILE A 97 16.85 -6.25 5.83
CA ILE A 97 15.81 -5.95 6.84
C ILE A 97 16.05 -6.77 8.11
N ARG A 98 16.22 -8.10 7.97
CA ARG A 98 16.47 -9.02 9.08
C ARG A 98 17.72 -8.68 9.88
N ARG A 99 18.74 -8.08 9.25
CA ARG A 99 19.98 -7.65 9.94
C ARG A 99 19.74 -6.61 11.03
N TYR A 100 18.66 -5.83 10.92
CA TYR A 100 18.43 -4.66 11.79
C TYR A 100 17.13 -4.74 12.58
N VAL A 101 16.10 -5.45 12.13
CA VAL A 101 14.76 -5.35 12.74
C VAL A 101 14.70 -5.90 14.18
N ASP A 102 15.48 -6.94 14.50
CA ASP A 102 15.67 -7.47 15.87
C ASP A 102 16.26 -6.44 16.86
N ARG A 103 16.75 -5.30 16.38
CA ARG A 103 17.17 -4.19 17.23
C ARG A 103 15.97 -3.50 17.88
N PHE A 104 14.79 -3.56 17.27
CA PHE A 104 13.59 -2.91 17.76
C PHE A 104 13.00 -3.66 18.97
N PRO A 105 12.64 -2.99 20.07
CA PRO A 105 12.16 -3.68 21.27
C PRO A 105 10.86 -4.44 21.03
N GLY A 106 10.83 -5.72 21.41
CA GLY A 106 9.60 -6.54 21.39
C GLY A 106 9.23 -7.14 20.02
N ILE A 107 10.11 -7.03 19.02
CA ILE A 107 9.94 -7.61 17.69
C ILE A 107 11.13 -8.53 17.40
N THR A 108 10.85 -9.74 16.89
CA THR A 108 11.89 -10.60 16.29
C THR A 108 11.88 -10.52 14.77
N ALA A 109 13.01 -10.83 14.13
CA ALA A 109 13.14 -10.87 12.68
C ALA A 109 12.23 -11.93 12.05
N ASP A 110 12.02 -13.06 12.73
CA ASP A 110 11.10 -14.11 12.28
C ASP A 110 9.64 -13.64 12.35
N GLU A 111 9.22 -13.01 13.46
CA GLU A 111 7.87 -12.43 13.56
C GLU A 111 7.65 -11.33 12.53
N PHE A 112 8.64 -10.46 12.34
CA PHE A 112 8.58 -9.38 11.36
C PHE A 112 8.48 -9.93 9.93
N GLU A 113 9.34 -10.90 9.58
CA GLU A 113 9.31 -11.53 8.26
C GLU A 113 7.99 -12.27 8.04
N LEU A 114 7.50 -13.04 9.01
CA LEU A 114 6.22 -13.74 8.89
C LEU A 114 5.07 -12.76 8.69
N GLY A 115 5.05 -11.64 9.41
CA GLY A 115 4.04 -10.58 9.24
C GLY A 115 4.13 -9.87 7.89
N LEU A 116 5.33 -9.77 7.32
CA LEU A 116 5.60 -9.07 6.06
C LEU A 116 5.38 -9.95 4.82
N ALA A 117 5.98 -11.15 4.82
CA ALA A 117 6.08 -12.07 3.70
C ALA A 117 5.13 -13.28 3.80
N GLY A 118 4.49 -13.50 4.96
CA GLY A 118 3.62 -14.65 5.20
C GLY A 118 4.36 -15.99 5.32
N ALA A 119 5.68 -16.00 5.19
CA ALA A 119 6.55 -17.17 5.28
C ALA A 119 7.93 -16.78 5.80
N LEU A 120 8.68 -17.74 6.35
CA LEU A 120 10.06 -17.54 6.81
C LEU A 120 11.07 -17.96 5.74
N HIS A 121 12.16 -17.19 5.62
CA HIS A 121 13.28 -17.53 4.76
C HIS A 121 14.01 -18.78 5.30
N PRO A 122 14.05 -19.89 4.55
CA PRO A 122 14.50 -21.18 5.07
C PRO A 122 15.97 -21.20 5.55
N ASN A 123 16.80 -20.29 5.06
CA ASN A 123 18.25 -20.26 5.31
C ASN A 123 18.71 -18.86 5.80
N ALA A 124 17.90 -18.17 6.59
CA ALA A 124 18.23 -16.83 7.04
C ALA A 124 19.55 -16.81 7.83
N ALA A 125 20.42 -15.85 7.50
CA ALA A 125 21.65 -15.64 8.26
C ALA A 125 21.32 -15.31 9.73
N PRO A 126 22.13 -15.78 10.69
CA PRO A 126 21.92 -15.46 12.11
C PRO A 126 22.08 -13.96 12.37
N PHE A 127 21.25 -13.42 13.26
CA PHE A 127 21.19 -12.00 13.59
C PHE A 127 22.45 -11.49 14.30
N VAL A 128 22.75 -10.20 14.10
CA VAL A 128 23.81 -9.48 14.83
C VAL A 128 23.25 -8.93 16.15
N GLN A 129 23.46 -9.69 17.22
CA GLN A 129 23.04 -9.30 18.57
C GLN A 129 23.59 -7.93 18.98
N LEU A 130 22.70 -7.05 19.44
CA LEU A 130 23.08 -5.81 20.10
C LEU A 130 23.81 -6.10 21.42
N THR A 131 24.68 -5.18 21.83
CA THR A 131 25.17 -5.13 23.22
C THR A 131 24.05 -4.69 24.17
N ASP A 132 24.17 -4.97 25.46
CA ASP A 132 23.20 -4.51 26.47
C ASP A 132 23.03 -2.99 26.46
N ALA A 133 24.13 -2.25 26.28
CA ALA A 133 24.11 -0.79 26.19
C ALA A 133 23.32 -0.29 24.97
N GLN A 134 23.47 -0.97 23.81
CA GLN A 134 22.72 -0.62 22.60
C GLN A 134 21.23 -0.95 22.75
N ARG A 135 20.88 -2.09 23.38
CA ARG A 135 19.47 -2.41 23.68
C ARG A 135 18.84 -1.37 24.59
N ALA A 136 19.54 -0.96 25.65
CA ALA A 136 19.06 0.06 26.57
C ALA A 136 18.85 1.41 25.87
N LEU A 137 19.80 1.82 25.01
CA LEU A 137 19.67 3.04 24.21
C LEU A 137 18.46 2.97 23.27
N VAL A 138 18.31 1.89 22.50
CA VAL A 138 17.19 1.74 21.57
C VAL A 138 15.84 1.75 22.31
N ALA A 139 15.75 1.12 23.47
CA ALA A 139 14.55 1.18 24.31
C ALA A 139 14.22 2.61 24.76
N GLU A 140 15.21 3.36 25.28
CA GLU A 140 15.03 4.77 25.68
C GLU A 140 14.60 5.65 24.50
N VAL A 141 15.24 5.48 23.34
CA VAL A 141 14.90 6.25 22.13
C VAL A 141 13.50 5.90 21.63
N THR A 142 13.11 4.63 21.68
CA THR A 142 11.77 4.17 21.24
C THR A 142 10.66 4.82 22.06
N GLU A 143 10.80 4.89 23.39
CA GLU A 143 9.83 5.59 24.24
C GLU A 143 9.73 7.08 23.90
N ARG A 144 10.87 7.76 23.71
CA ARG A 144 10.87 9.18 23.32
C ARG A 144 10.22 9.42 21.94
N VAL A 145 10.43 8.50 20.99
CA VAL A 145 9.78 8.58 19.68
C VAL A 145 8.26 8.37 19.84
N ARG A 146 7.83 7.35 20.60
CA ARG A 146 6.42 7.08 20.91
C ARG A 146 5.75 8.31 21.53
N ASP A 147 6.35 8.90 22.56
CA ASP A 147 5.80 10.05 23.30
C ASP A 147 5.56 11.29 22.43
N SER A 148 6.32 11.45 21.34
CA SER A 148 6.24 12.61 20.45
C SER A 148 5.58 12.31 19.10
N HIS A 149 5.24 11.05 18.83
CA HIS A 149 4.81 10.58 17.51
C HIS A 149 3.50 11.23 17.06
N SER A 150 2.43 11.13 17.88
CA SER A 150 1.10 11.65 17.53
C SER A 150 1.11 13.15 17.22
N GLN A 151 1.88 13.92 17.99
CA GLN A 151 2.01 15.36 17.75
C GLN A 151 2.75 15.64 16.43
N ARG A 152 3.87 14.94 16.17
CA ARG A 152 4.62 15.09 14.92
C ARG A 152 3.79 14.71 13.70
N LEU A 153 3.02 13.63 13.78
CA LEU A 153 2.11 13.19 12.74
C LEU A 153 1.04 14.26 12.48
N THR A 154 0.40 14.76 13.54
CA THR A 154 -0.63 15.81 13.44
C THR A 154 -0.09 17.08 12.79
N ASP A 155 1.10 17.54 13.21
CA ASP A 155 1.74 18.72 12.64
C ASP A 155 2.11 18.52 11.17
N MET A 156 2.63 17.35 10.80
CA MET A 156 2.94 17.00 9.42
C MET A 156 1.69 16.94 8.55
N VAL A 157 0.61 16.31 9.01
CA VAL A 157 -0.65 16.21 8.26
C VAL A 157 -1.24 17.59 8.03
N ARG A 158 -1.21 18.48 9.03
CA ARG A 158 -1.64 19.87 8.86
C ARG A 158 -0.81 20.59 7.79
N ASP A 159 0.52 20.54 7.91
CA ASP A 159 1.43 21.18 6.95
C ASP A 159 1.23 20.64 5.52
N GLN A 160 1.12 19.32 5.37
CA GLN A 160 0.88 18.67 4.07
C GLN A 160 -0.44 19.08 3.45
N ASN A 161 -1.52 19.13 4.23
CA ASN A 161 -2.83 19.52 3.72
C ASN A 161 -2.89 21.00 3.33
N GLU A 162 -2.25 21.89 4.10
CA GLU A 162 -2.14 23.32 3.76
C GLU A 162 -1.34 23.52 2.48
N TRP A 163 -0.19 22.85 2.37
CA TRP A 163 0.64 22.88 1.16
C TRP A 163 -0.10 22.33 -0.06
N TRP A 164 -0.69 21.14 0.04
CA TRP A 164 -1.36 20.49 -1.08
C TRP A 164 -2.51 21.35 -1.62
N ARG A 165 -3.34 21.92 -0.73
CA ARG A 165 -4.42 22.83 -1.16
C ARG A 165 -3.88 24.05 -1.88
N ARG A 166 -2.86 24.71 -1.32
CA ARG A 166 -2.30 25.93 -1.89
C ARG A 166 -1.59 25.71 -3.22
N GLU A 167 -0.67 24.75 -3.25
CA GLU A 167 0.28 24.58 -4.35
C GLU A 167 -0.23 23.62 -5.44
N VAL A 168 -1.01 22.61 -5.07
CA VAL A 168 -1.42 21.53 -5.97
C VAL A 168 -2.87 21.71 -6.43
N LEU A 169 -3.79 21.92 -5.50
CA LEU A 169 -5.21 22.08 -5.80
C LEU A 169 -5.53 23.44 -6.41
N HIS A 170 -5.19 24.52 -5.70
CA HIS A 170 -5.51 25.88 -6.13
C HIS A 170 -4.42 26.51 -7.02
N ARG A 171 -3.22 25.92 -7.04
CA ARG A 171 -2.08 26.36 -7.85
C ARG A 171 -1.78 27.86 -7.69
N GLU A 172 -1.79 28.33 -6.44
CA GLU A 172 -1.58 29.76 -6.14
C GLU A 172 -0.19 30.26 -6.56
N ASP A 173 0.84 29.39 -6.54
CA ASP A 173 2.15 29.63 -7.13
C ASP A 173 2.47 28.61 -8.24
N ALA A 174 2.53 29.08 -9.47
CA ALA A 174 2.89 28.27 -10.64
C ALA A 174 4.40 28.31 -10.94
N GLY A 175 5.23 28.37 -9.89
CA GLY A 175 6.69 28.38 -9.97
C GLY A 175 7.30 27.22 -10.76
N ASP A 176 8.63 27.15 -10.78
CA ASP A 176 9.37 26.15 -11.59
C ASP A 176 8.90 24.70 -11.32
N PRO A 177 8.38 23.98 -12.34
CA PRO A 177 7.94 22.60 -12.19
C PRO A 177 9.02 21.67 -11.63
N ARG A 178 10.31 21.90 -11.96
CA ARG A 178 11.40 21.08 -11.41
C ARG A 178 11.58 21.29 -9.91
N ALA A 179 11.54 22.54 -9.45
CA ALA A 179 11.60 22.86 -8.02
C ALA A 179 10.44 22.22 -7.24
N ARG A 180 9.22 22.29 -7.79
CA ARG A 180 8.03 21.66 -7.20
C ARG A 180 8.11 20.13 -7.18
N LEU A 181 8.71 19.52 -8.21
CA LEU A 181 8.94 18.08 -8.26
C LEU A 181 9.88 17.63 -7.12
N VAL A 182 10.96 18.38 -6.87
CA VAL A 182 11.89 18.14 -5.76
C VAL A 182 11.25 18.40 -4.40
N GLU A 183 10.45 19.47 -4.25
CA GLU A 183 9.71 19.72 -3.00
C GLU A 183 8.77 18.56 -2.68
N SER A 184 8.00 18.09 -3.68
CA SER A 184 7.07 16.97 -3.52
C SER A 184 7.80 15.67 -3.16
N PHE A 185 8.96 15.42 -3.76
CA PHE A 185 9.83 14.29 -3.38
C PHE A 185 10.26 14.37 -1.91
N ASN A 186 10.72 15.53 -1.45
CA ASN A 186 11.14 15.71 -0.06
C ASN A 186 9.98 15.54 0.93
N ARG A 187 8.81 16.07 0.58
CA ARG A 187 7.57 15.89 1.35
C ARG A 187 7.19 14.41 1.44
N PHE A 188 7.27 13.68 0.32
CA PHE A 188 7.05 12.24 0.28
C PHE A 188 7.99 11.47 1.21
N VAL A 189 9.30 11.74 1.15
CA VAL A 189 10.31 11.11 2.01
C VAL A 189 10.01 11.36 3.49
N TRP A 190 9.65 12.60 3.84
CA TRP A 190 9.30 12.97 5.21
C TRP A 190 8.03 12.26 5.69
N SER A 191 6.97 12.27 4.86
CA SER A 191 5.69 11.66 5.22
C SER A 191 5.75 10.14 5.32
N ILE A 192 6.44 9.46 4.40
CA ILE A 192 6.68 8.01 4.53
C ILE A 192 7.53 7.72 5.76
N GLY A 193 8.48 8.59 6.10
CA GLY A 193 9.29 8.44 7.30
C GLY A 193 8.45 8.43 8.58
N ILE A 194 7.48 9.33 8.71
CA ILE A 194 6.57 9.35 9.87
C ILE A 194 5.58 8.17 9.79
N HIS A 195 5.03 7.86 8.61
CA HIS A 195 4.16 6.70 8.43
C HIS A 195 4.84 5.38 8.83
N ASN A 196 6.11 5.20 8.49
CA ASN A 196 6.89 4.03 8.89
C ASN A 196 7.14 3.96 10.41
N GLU A 197 7.22 5.10 11.11
CA GLU A 197 7.23 5.11 12.58
C GLU A 197 5.93 4.52 13.12
N THR A 198 4.78 4.98 12.59
CA THR A 198 3.46 4.45 12.97
C THR A 198 3.41 2.95 12.75
N ARG A 199 3.87 2.46 11.59
CA ARG A 199 3.88 1.03 11.26
C ARG A 199 4.72 0.21 12.25
N LEU A 200 5.88 0.69 12.68
CA LEU A 200 6.69 -0.01 13.68
C LEU A 200 6.01 -0.04 15.06
N LEU A 201 5.35 1.05 15.46
CA LEU A 201 4.58 1.11 16.70
C LEU A 201 3.38 0.14 16.68
N VAL A 202 2.67 0.03 15.53
CA VAL A 202 1.61 -0.98 15.34
C VAL A 202 2.16 -2.38 15.56
N VAL A 203 3.29 -2.73 14.91
CA VAL A 203 3.87 -4.07 15.03
C VAL A 203 4.25 -4.36 16.49
N ALA A 204 4.83 -3.39 17.20
CA ALA A 204 5.19 -3.55 18.61
C ALA A 204 3.96 -3.81 19.51
N ALA A 205 2.87 -3.05 19.32
CA ALA A 205 1.63 -3.22 20.07
C ALA A 205 0.98 -4.58 19.77
N MET A 206 0.90 -4.95 18.49
CA MET A 206 0.37 -6.24 18.06
C MET A 206 1.18 -7.42 18.62
N SER A 207 2.51 -7.32 18.66
CA SER A 207 3.37 -8.35 19.24
C SER A 207 3.06 -8.61 20.72
N SER A 208 2.69 -7.60 21.51
CA SER A 208 2.24 -7.80 22.89
C SER A 208 0.92 -8.58 22.95
N ILE A 209 -0.07 -8.23 22.13
CA ILE A 209 -1.36 -8.94 22.05
C ILE A 209 -1.14 -10.42 21.67
N TYR A 210 -0.34 -10.69 20.64
CA TYR A 210 -0.02 -12.06 20.22
C TYR A 210 0.68 -12.85 21.32
N ARG A 211 1.61 -12.23 22.04
CA ARG A 211 2.34 -12.87 23.14
C ARG A 211 1.41 -13.27 24.28
N LEU A 212 0.51 -12.37 24.69
CA LEU A 212 -0.51 -12.65 25.70
C LEU A 212 -1.45 -13.77 25.24
N ALA A 213 -1.90 -13.75 23.99
CA ALA A 213 -2.75 -14.80 23.44
C ALA A 213 -2.03 -16.16 23.37
N ALA A 214 -0.74 -16.17 23.06
CA ALA A 214 0.07 -17.38 22.97
C ALA A 214 0.25 -18.05 24.35
N ILE A 215 0.58 -17.28 25.40
CA ILE A 215 0.80 -17.84 26.74
C ILE A 215 -0.49 -18.39 27.38
N THR A 216 -1.65 -17.98 26.88
CA THR A 216 -2.97 -18.49 27.29
C THR A 216 -3.54 -19.54 26.33
N GLU A 217 -2.80 -19.91 25.27
CA GLU A 217 -3.25 -20.84 24.21
C GLU A 217 -4.54 -20.39 23.49
N MET A 218 -4.72 -19.08 23.29
CA MET A 218 -5.92 -18.47 22.68
C MET A 218 -5.58 -17.60 21.47
N LEU A 219 -4.68 -18.06 20.58
CA LEU A 219 -4.29 -17.30 19.39
C LEU A 219 -5.46 -16.96 18.44
N ASP A 220 -6.52 -17.78 18.47
CA ASP A 220 -7.74 -17.60 17.71
C ASP A 220 -8.57 -16.38 18.13
N ILE A 221 -8.32 -15.80 19.31
CA ILE A 221 -9.03 -14.61 19.80
C ILE A 221 -8.49 -13.31 19.21
N VAL A 222 -7.24 -13.29 18.73
CA VAL A 222 -6.54 -12.06 18.27
C VAL A 222 -7.31 -11.30 17.18
N PRO A 223 -7.89 -11.95 16.15
CA PRO A 223 -8.72 -11.26 15.16
C PRO A 223 -9.91 -10.53 15.80
N ALA A 224 -10.55 -11.13 16.82
CA ALA A 224 -11.67 -10.53 17.52
C ALA A 224 -11.22 -9.34 18.40
N LEU A 225 -10.09 -9.46 19.10
CA LEU A 225 -9.50 -8.39 19.92
C LEU A 225 -9.15 -7.14 19.11
N THR A 226 -8.84 -7.29 17.83
CA THR A 226 -8.35 -6.21 16.97
C THR A 226 -9.38 -5.72 15.95
N SER A 227 -10.62 -6.24 16.03
CA SER A 227 -11.67 -6.04 15.02
C SER A 227 -12.32 -4.66 15.03
N ALA A 228 -12.09 -3.83 16.05
CA ALA A 228 -12.78 -2.53 16.19
C ALA A 228 -11.85 -1.39 16.63
N PHE A 229 -10.61 -1.38 16.15
CA PHE A 229 -9.70 -0.25 16.31
C PHE A 229 -10.14 1.03 15.55
N GLY A 230 -11.19 0.91 14.73
CA GLY A 230 -11.61 1.90 13.74
C GLY A 230 -12.24 3.18 14.28
N ASP A 231 -11.51 4.27 14.04
CA ASP A 231 -12.05 5.53 13.52
C ASP A 231 -11.15 5.88 12.31
N VAL A 232 -11.45 5.22 11.19
CA VAL A 232 -10.53 5.10 10.04
C VAL A 232 -10.81 6.24 9.06
N ALA A 233 -9.78 6.90 8.52
CA ALA A 233 -9.96 8.00 7.57
C ALA A 233 -10.76 7.57 6.32
N GLU A 234 -10.70 6.30 5.94
CA GLU A 234 -11.47 5.71 4.84
C GLU A 234 -12.98 5.67 5.14
N LEU A 235 -13.41 5.59 6.42
CA LEU A 235 -14.81 5.81 6.79
C LEU A 235 -15.23 7.27 6.57
N SER A 236 -14.33 8.23 6.79
CA SER A 236 -14.61 9.64 6.52
C SER A 236 -14.75 9.92 5.02
N MET A 237 -13.91 9.29 4.18
CA MET A 237 -14.05 9.33 2.73
C MET A 237 -15.35 8.65 2.29
N GLY A 238 -15.67 7.48 2.84
CA GLY A 238 -16.93 6.77 2.56
C GLY A 238 -18.16 7.58 2.97
N ALA A 239 -18.11 8.27 4.11
CA ALA A 239 -19.17 9.17 4.58
C ALA A 239 -19.33 10.40 3.67
N ASP A 240 -18.22 11.03 3.28
CA ASP A 240 -18.23 12.16 2.35
C ASP A 240 -18.73 11.73 0.95
N LEU A 241 -18.40 10.52 0.51
CA LEU A 241 -18.88 9.95 -0.75
C LEU A 241 -20.38 9.64 -0.69
N TRP A 242 -20.88 9.16 0.46
CA TRP A 242 -22.31 8.99 0.71
C TRP A 242 -23.06 10.33 0.70
N ALA A 243 -22.51 11.34 1.39
CA ALA A 243 -23.08 12.69 1.42
C ALA A 243 -23.09 13.31 0.00
N LEU A 244 -22.01 13.13 -0.77
CA LEU A 244 -21.92 13.55 -2.17
C LEU A 244 -22.98 12.85 -3.03
N ALA A 245 -23.16 11.55 -2.84
CA ALA A 245 -24.18 10.77 -3.55
C ALA A 245 -25.58 11.30 -3.28
N ASN A 246 -25.90 11.66 -2.03
CA ASN A 246 -27.22 12.15 -1.63
C ASN A 246 -27.43 13.66 -1.84
N GLY A 247 -26.43 14.38 -2.38
CA GLY A 247 -26.52 15.83 -2.61
C GLY A 247 -26.39 16.66 -1.33
N GLU A 248 -25.83 16.09 -0.27
CA GLU A 248 -25.54 16.75 1.01
C GLU A 248 -24.14 17.37 1.04
N LEU A 249 -23.26 16.95 0.13
CA LEU A 249 -21.91 17.48 -0.09
C LEU A 249 -21.71 17.84 -1.56
N GLU A 250 -21.05 18.98 -1.82
CA GLU A 250 -20.69 19.40 -3.18
C GLU A 250 -19.41 18.69 -3.66
N MET A 251 -19.33 18.38 -4.96
CA MET A 251 -18.15 17.73 -5.56
C MET A 251 -16.86 18.54 -5.33
N THR A 252 -16.94 19.87 -5.33
CA THR A 252 -15.77 20.73 -5.05
C THR A 252 -15.22 20.50 -3.64
N THR A 253 -16.10 20.40 -2.64
CA THR A 253 -15.70 20.13 -1.25
C THR A 253 -15.18 18.70 -1.08
N PHE A 254 -15.75 17.73 -1.81
CA PHE A 254 -15.22 16.37 -1.83
C PHE A 254 -13.79 16.35 -2.38
N VAL A 255 -13.55 17.00 -3.52
CA VAL A 255 -12.21 17.11 -4.13
C VAL A 255 -11.22 17.89 -3.24
N GLU A 256 -11.67 18.92 -2.52
CA GLU A 256 -10.83 19.64 -1.54
C GLU A 256 -10.37 18.80 -0.34
N ARG A 257 -11.09 17.71 -0.06
CA ARG A 257 -10.80 16.79 1.05
C ARG A 257 -10.09 15.53 0.59
N HIS A 258 -10.48 14.98 -0.56
CA HIS A 258 -10.09 13.63 -1.00
C HIS A 258 -9.53 13.60 -2.41
N GLY A 259 -9.41 14.75 -3.08
CA GLY A 259 -9.05 14.83 -4.50
C GLY A 259 -7.66 14.32 -4.86
N TYR A 260 -6.77 14.08 -3.89
CA TYR A 260 -5.45 13.47 -4.11
C TYR A 260 -5.51 11.95 -4.36
N HIS A 261 -6.61 11.30 -3.94
CA HIS A 261 -6.89 9.91 -4.28
C HIS A 261 -7.22 9.77 -5.78
N GLY A 262 -7.16 8.55 -6.29
CA GLY A 262 -7.56 8.22 -7.65
C GLY A 262 -6.88 6.94 -8.13
N GLU A 263 -6.89 6.73 -9.45
CA GLU A 263 -6.37 5.52 -10.07
C GLU A 263 -4.92 5.25 -9.65
N ASN A 264 -4.66 4.06 -9.10
CA ASN A 264 -3.31 3.58 -8.83
C ASN A 264 -2.52 4.64 -8.07
N GLU A 265 -3.10 5.11 -6.96
CA GLU A 265 -2.77 6.39 -6.33
C GLU A 265 -1.29 6.55 -5.95
N GLY A 266 -0.58 5.45 -5.64
CA GLY A 266 0.85 5.47 -5.38
C GLY A 266 1.74 5.61 -6.61
N ASN A 267 1.18 5.49 -7.82
CA ASN A 267 1.87 5.79 -9.06
C ASN A 267 1.50 7.20 -9.54
N PRO A 268 2.46 8.13 -9.62
CA PRO A 268 2.19 9.49 -10.07
C PRO A 268 1.71 9.56 -11.53
N ALA A 269 1.94 8.52 -12.36
CA ALA A 269 1.41 8.49 -13.73
C ALA A 269 -0.12 8.31 -13.79
N GLY A 270 -0.74 7.76 -12.73
CA GLY A 270 -2.19 7.61 -12.60
C GLY A 270 -2.93 8.95 -12.53
N ARG A 271 -4.26 8.93 -12.62
CA ARG A 271 -5.13 10.12 -12.57
C ARG A 271 -5.76 10.27 -11.20
N SER A 272 -5.60 11.43 -10.57
CA SER A 272 -6.33 11.73 -9.33
C SER A 272 -7.75 12.23 -9.60
N TRP A 273 -8.63 12.11 -8.62
CA TRP A 273 -9.99 12.66 -8.68
C TRP A 273 -10.00 14.18 -8.79
N ARG A 274 -8.94 14.88 -8.33
CA ARG A 274 -8.74 16.30 -8.62
C ARG A 274 -8.60 16.58 -10.12
N GLU A 275 -7.97 15.68 -10.87
CA GLU A 275 -7.78 15.82 -12.31
C GLU A 275 -8.97 15.31 -13.13
N ASN A 276 -9.62 14.27 -12.64
CA ASN A 276 -10.79 13.68 -13.27
C ASN A 276 -11.82 13.21 -12.23
N PRO A 277 -12.69 14.11 -11.73
CA PRO A 277 -13.75 13.75 -10.78
C PRO A 277 -14.79 12.77 -11.37
N ASP A 278 -14.90 12.69 -12.70
CA ASP A 278 -15.88 11.83 -13.38
C ASP A 278 -15.62 10.34 -13.10
N LEU A 279 -14.41 9.97 -12.65
CA LEU A 279 -14.09 8.61 -12.19
C LEU A 279 -14.96 8.14 -11.01
N LEU A 280 -15.62 9.06 -10.30
CA LEU A 280 -16.52 8.75 -9.18
C LEU A 280 -17.99 8.56 -9.62
N SER A 281 -18.32 8.81 -10.89
CA SER A 281 -19.72 8.94 -11.35
C SER A 281 -20.53 7.66 -11.12
N SER A 282 -19.92 6.51 -11.40
CA SER A 282 -20.49 5.18 -11.22
C SER A 282 -20.75 4.86 -9.74
N THR A 283 -19.78 5.07 -8.85
CA THR A 283 -20.00 4.88 -7.41
C THR A 283 -21.06 5.83 -6.87
N ILE A 284 -21.05 7.10 -7.27
CA ILE A 284 -22.07 8.08 -6.87
C ILE A 284 -23.47 7.60 -7.28
N ALA A 285 -23.61 7.09 -8.52
CA ALA A 285 -24.88 6.56 -9.01
C ALA A 285 -25.32 5.31 -8.24
N ALA A 286 -24.39 4.39 -7.97
CA ALA A 286 -24.68 3.16 -7.23
C ALA A 286 -25.08 3.45 -5.77
N LEU A 287 -24.37 4.35 -5.07
CA LEU A 287 -24.69 4.73 -3.70
C LEU A 287 -26.05 5.41 -3.55
N ARG A 288 -26.48 6.23 -4.53
CA ARG A 288 -27.82 6.85 -4.57
C ARG A 288 -28.96 5.83 -4.53
N SER A 289 -28.72 4.63 -5.05
CA SER A 289 -29.74 3.57 -5.12
C SER A 289 -29.93 2.80 -3.80
N ARG A 290 -29.09 3.07 -2.79
CA ARG A 290 -29.09 2.35 -1.51
C ARG A 290 -30.09 2.90 -0.50
N SER A 291 -30.53 2.02 0.40
CA SER A 291 -31.34 2.44 1.54
C SER A 291 -30.47 3.00 2.67
N ALA A 292 -30.98 4.00 3.39
CA ALA A 292 -30.29 4.56 4.57
C ALA A 292 -30.01 3.53 5.70
N ALA A 293 -30.61 2.33 5.63
CA ALA A 293 -30.31 1.24 6.56
C ALA A 293 -28.92 0.61 6.33
N GLU A 294 -28.31 0.83 5.17
CA GLU A 294 -27.03 0.25 4.77
C GLU A 294 -25.84 1.21 4.98
N HIS A 295 -26.04 2.31 5.72
CA HIS A 295 -25.00 3.30 5.98
C HIS A 295 -23.75 2.66 6.61
N PRO A 296 -22.52 2.97 6.12
CA PRO A 296 -21.27 2.38 6.62
C PRO A 296 -21.13 2.44 8.15
N GLU A 297 -21.48 3.59 8.75
CA GLU A 297 -21.38 3.79 10.21
C GLU A 297 -22.22 2.79 11.03
N ARG A 298 -23.37 2.33 10.51
CA ARG A 298 -24.23 1.36 11.23
C ARG A 298 -23.66 -0.05 11.23
N ARG A 299 -22.76 -0.39 10.30
CA ARG A 299 -22.06 -1.68 10.26
C ARG A 299 -20.91 -1.74 11.28
N ALA A 300 -20.24 -0.61 11.52
CA ALA A 300 -19.13 -0.49 12.48
C ALA A 300 -19.57 -0.74 13.94
N GLU A 301 -20.80 -0.36 14.33
CA GLU A 301 -21.33 -0.58 15.69
C GLU A 301 -21.34 -2.06 16.11
N GLY A 302 -21.51 -2.98 15.15
CA GLY A 302 -21.50 -4.42 15.38
C GLY A 302 -20.11 -4.97 15.73
N ALA A 303 -19.05 -4.39 15.14
CA ALA A 303 -17.67 -4.80 15.37
C ALA A 303 -17.21 -4.42 16.80
N VAL A 304 -17.54 -3.20 17.24
CA VAL A 304 -17.20 -2.71 18.60
C VAL A 304 -17.75 -3.64 19.68
N LYS A 305 -19.01 -4.04 19.58
CA LYS A 305 -19.64 -4.96 20.56
C LYS A 305 -18.96 -6.32 20.59
N LYS A 306 -18.57 -6.86 19.42
CA LYS A 306 -17.85 -8.14 19.33
C LYS A 306 -16.46 -8.05 19.95
N GLN A 307 -15.73 -6.96 19.68
CA GLN A 307 -14.43 -6.72 20.29
C GLN A 307 -14.53 -6.62 21.81
N GLN A 308 -15.47 -5.82 22.32
CA GLN A 308 -15.69 -5.68 23.77
C GLN A 308 -15.99 -7.02 24.45
N ALA A 309 -16.81 -7.86 23.82
CA ALA A 309 -17.10 -9.20 24.33
C ALA A 309 -15.85 -10.10 24.31
N ALA A 310 -15.04 -10.05 23.26
CA ALA A 310 -13.79 -10.81 23.15
C ALA A 310 -12.75 -10.35 24.19
N VAL A 311 -12.61 -9.04 24.40
CA VAL A 311 -11.72 -8.47 25.43
C VAL A 311 -12.17 -8.95 26.81
N ALA A 312 -13.46 -8.83 27.13
CA ALA A 312 -13.99 -9.26 28.42
C ALA A 312 -13.80 -10.76 28.69
N ASP A 313 -14.00 -11.61 27.67
CA ASP A 313 -13.74 -13.05 27.79
C ASP A 313 -12.25 -13.35 28.00
N PHE A 314 -11.39 -12.67 27.24
CA PHE A 314 -9.94 -12.84 27.32
C PHE A 314 -9.38 -12.43 28.68
N GLU A 315 -9.84 -11.29 29.23
CA GLU A 315 -9.44 -10.79 30.55
C GLU A 315 -9.71 -11.79 31.69
N THR A 316 -10.68 -12.71 31.53
CA THR A 316 -10.93 -13.76 32.53
C THR A 316 -9.78 -14.76 32.68
N LYS A 317 -8.91 -14.86 31.66
CA LYS A 317 -7.76 -15.77 31.61
C LYS A 317 -6.45 -15.11 32.04
N LEU A 318 -6.45 -13.79 32.20
CA LEU A 318 -5.26 -12.99 32.47
C LEU A 318 -5.10 -12.68 33.96
N THR A 319 -3.85 -12.52 34.40
CA THR A 319 -3.50 -11.90 35.69
C THR A 319 -3.76 -10.39 35.66
N ASP A 320 -3.78 -9.74 36.82
CA ASP A 320 -3.96 -8.27 36.89
C ASP A 320 -2.87 -7.51 36.12
N GLU A 321 -1.63 -8.00 36.15
CA GLU A 321 -0.51 -7.42 35.39
C GLU A 321 -0.71 -7.58 33.88
N GLN A 322 -1.13 -8.77 33.44
CA GLN A 322 -1.40 -9.05 32.02
C GLN A 322 -2.61 -8.27 31.50
N ARG A 323 -3.61 -7.97 32.34
CA ARG A 323 -4.74 -7.11 31.98
C ARG A 323 -4.28 -5.67 31.70
N LEU A 324 -3.35 -5.16 32.52
CA LEU A 324 -2.77 -3.83 32.30
C LEU A 324 -1.95 -3.80 31.00
N GLU A 325 -1.15 -4.84 30.73
CA GLU A 325 -0.43 -4.98 29.47
C GLU A 325 -1.39 -5.03 28.27
N LEU A 326 -2.44 -5.87 28.34
CA LEU A 326 -3.44 -5.96 27.27
C LEU A 326 -4.12 -4.61 27.01
N ALA A 327 -4.55 -3.91 28.06
CA ALA A 327 -5.22 -2.63 27.92
C ALA A 327 -4.33 -1.59 27.24
N ALA A 328 -3.05 -1.51 27.64
CA ALA A 328 -2.07 -0.63 27.00
C ALA A 328 -1.82 -1.03 25.53
N ALA A 329 -1.63 -2.32 25.25
CA ALA A 329 -1.40 -2.80 23.89
C ALA A 329 -2.59 -2.58 22.95
N LEU A 330 -3.83 -2.72 23.46
CA LEU A 330 -5.04 -2.42 22.70
C LEU A 330 -5.20 -0.91 22.42
N ASP A 331 -4.89 -0.06 23.40
CA ASP A 331 -4.94 1.40 23.23
C ASP A 331 -3.88 1.91 22.23
N ASP A 332 -2.65 1.41 22.36
CA ASP A 332 -1.55 1.67 21.43
C ASP A 332 -1.90 1.22 20.01
N ALA A 333 -2.40 -0.01 19.86
CA ALA A 333 -2.80 -0.54 18.56
C ALA A 333 -3.96 0.26 17.95
N ALA A 334 -4.98 0.63 18.75
CA ALA A 334 -6.09 1.45 18.28
C ALA A 334 -5.64 2.83 17.81
N THR A 335 -4.77 3.48 18.58
CA THR A 335 -4.20 4.78 18.22
C THR A 335 -3.36 4.69 16.94
N ALA A 336 -2.43 3.73 16.89
CA ALA A 336 -1.53 3.58 15.76
C ALA A 336 -2.26 3.17 14.46
N VAL A 337 -3.38 2.44 14.55
CA VAL A 337 -4.24 2.15 13.38
C VAL A 337 -4.88 3.43 12.83
N ARG A 338 -5.45 4.29 13.68
CA ARG A 338 -6.00 5.58 13.22
C ARG A 338 -4.93 6.47 12.60
N GLU A 339 -3.77 6.50 13.23
CA GLU A 339 -2.61 7.27 12.77
C GLU A 339 -2.03 6.74 11.45
N THR A 340 -2.16 5.44 11.18
CA THR A 340 -1.67 4.82 9.95
C THR A 340 -2.32 5.48 8.74
N GLU A 341 -3.63 5.73 8.80
CA GLU A 341 -4.38 6.36 7.70
C GLU A 341 -4.03 7.83 7.51
N LEU A 342 -3.81 8.57 8.60
CA LEU A 342 -3.32 9.95 8.52
C LEU A 342 -1.94 10.00 7.84
N GLY A 343 -1.04 9.08 8.20
CA GLY A 343 0.27 8.95 7.57
C GLY A 343 0.18 8.63 6.08
N LYS A 344 -0.79 7.78 5.67
CA LYS A 344 -1.04 7.47 4.27
C LYS A 344 -1.52 8.67 3.47
N ALA A 345 -2.59 9.33 3.93
CA ALA A 345 -3.11 10.52 3.28
C ALA A 345 -2.02 11.59 3.08
N ALA A 346 -1.14 11.76 4.07
CA ALA A 346 -0.03 12.71 3.99
C ALA A 346 1.04 12.37 2.93
N PHE A 347 1.35 11.09 2.68
CA PHE A 347 2.26 10.77 1.58
C PHE A 347 1.55 10.75 0.23
N LEU A 348 0.27 10.37 0.16
CA LEU A 348 -0.52 10.40 -1.08
C LEU A 348 -0.69 11.83 -1.61
N THR A 349 -0.89 12.82 -0.73
CA THR A 349 -0.88 14.24 -1.12
C THR A 349 0.48 14.67 -1.69
N ALA A 350 1.59 14.17 -1.16
CA ALA A 350 2.92 14.40 -1.74
C ALA A 350 3.06 13.79 -3.14
N ILE A 351 2.54 12.57 -3.34
CA ILE A 351 2.52 11.90 -4.65
C ILE A 351 1.68 12.70 -5.65
N ASP A 352 0.52 13.26 -5.24
CA ASP A 352 -0.31 14.08 -6.14
C ASP A 352 0.37 15.41 -6.50
N GLY A 353 1.11 16.03 -5.57
CA GLY A 353 1.95 17.19 -5.89
C GLY A 353 3.08 16.86 -6.86
N PHE A 354 3.72 15.70 -6.67
CA PHE A 354 4.75 15.19 -7.57
C PHE A 354 4.18 14.92 -8.98
N ARG A 355 3.00 14.30 -9.05
CA ARG A 355 2.21 14.08 -10.27
C ARG A 355 1.90 15.39 -11.01
N ALA A 356 1.39 16.39 -10.29
CA ALA A 356 1.06 17.69 -10.88
C ALA A 356 2.32 18.40 -11.42
N ALA A 357 3.41 18.40 -10.65
CA ALA A 357 4.69 19.00 -11.07
C ALA A 357 5.28 18.28 -12.30
N ALA A 358 5.22 16.95 -12.34
CA ALA A 358 5.69 16.16 -13.47
C ALA A 358 4.92 16.51 -14.76
N ARG A 359 3.59 16.61 -14.70
CA ARG A 359 2.78 16.98 -15.88
C ARG A 359 3.00 18.40 -16.35
N ASP A 360 3.18 19.35 -15.44
CA ASP A 360 3.54 20.72 -15.82
C ASP A 360 4.88 20.76 -16.56
N LEU A 361 5.87 19.97 -16.09
CA LEU A 361 7.15 19.81 -16.78
C LEU A 361 6.98 19.11 -18.14
N GLY A 362 6.11 18.11 -18.22
CA GLY A 362 5.74 17.44 -19.46
C GLY A 362 5.15 18.41 -20.49
N ASP A 363 4.20 19.25 -20.08
CA ASP A 363 3.60 20.29 -20.94
C ASP A 363 4.68 21.27 -21.45
N GLN A 364 5.61 21.67 -20.58
CA GLN A 364 6.76 22.50 -20.97
C GLN A 364 7.61 21.81 -22.05
N TRP A 365 7.98 20.55 -21.86
CA TRP A 365 8.85 19.83 -22.79
C TRP A 365 8.15 19.46 -24.11
N VAL A 366 6.82 19.30 -24.10
CA VAL A 366 6.03 19.23 -25.33
C VAL A 366 6.10 20.55 -26.10
N ALA A 367 5.95 21.69 -25.42
CA ALA A 367 6.05 23.01 -26.06
C ALA A 367 7.45 23.27 -26.64
N GLU A 368 8.49 22.70 -26.04
CA GLU A 368 9.87 22.72 -26.54
C GLU A 368 10.14 21.69 -27.67
N GLY A 369 9.17 20.84 -28.02
CA GLY A 369 9.31 19.81 -29.06
C GLY A 369 10.17 18.61 -28.65
N ARG A 370 10.34 18.38 -27.34
CA ARG A 370 11.20 17.34 -26.77
C ARG A 370 10.44 16.06 -26.42
N LEU A 371 9.15 16.19 -26.14
CA LEU A 371 8.20 15.10 -25.89
C LEU A 371 7.05 15.16 -26.91
N ALA A 372 6.41 14.02 -27.17
CA ALA A 372 5.24 13.97 -28.05
C ALA A 372 3.94 14.23 -27.26
N ALA A 373 3.86 13.73 -26.03
CA ALA A 373 2.76 13.94 -25.10
C ALA A 373 3.28 14.30 -23.71
N ARG A 374 2.47 15.02 -22.93
CA ARG A 374 2.89 15.49 -21.59
C ARG A 374 3.22 14.35 -20.63
N ASP A 375 2.51 13.23 -20.72
CA ASP A 375 2.70 12.07 -19.84
C ASP A 375 3.94 11.25 -20.23
N ASP A 376 4.57 11.53 -21.37
CA ASP A 376 5.85 10.91 -21.74
C ASP A 376 6.94 11.23 -20.70
N ILE A 377 6.78 12.32 -19.94
CA ILE A 377 7.67 12.70 -18.83
C ILE A 377 7.83 11.60 -17.78
N PHE A 378 6.81 10.77 -17.57
CA PHE A 378 6.85 9.70 -16.58
C PHE A 378 7.82 8.56 -16.99
N PHE A 379 8.18 8.47 -18.27
CA PHE A 379 9.17 7.52 -18.77
C PHE A 379 10.62 7.99 -18.63
N LEU A 380 10.85 9.13 -17.97
CA LEU A 380 12.17 9.60 -17.58
C LEU A 380 12.37 9.42 -16.07
N ASP A 381 13.60 9.19 -15.63
CA ASP A 381 13.92 9.22 -14.21
C ASP A 381 14.31 10.65 -13.73
N MET A 382 14.41 10.82 -12.41
CA MET A 382 14.74 12.13 -11.82
C MET A 382 16.14 12.63 -12.20
N ASP A 383 17.10 11.72 -12.42
CA ASP A 383 18.47 12.09 -12.80
C ASP A 383 18.51 12.58 -14.25
N GLU A 384 17.76 11.95 -15.15
CA GLU A 384 17.59 12.37 -16.54
C GLU A 384 16.91 13.74 -16.64
N ILE A 385 15.88 13.96 -15.81
CA ILE A 385 15.19 15.27 -15.71
C ILE A 385 16.15 16.35 -15.17
N ALA A 386 16.98 16.01 -14.17
CA ALA A 386 17.93 16.94 -13.56
C ALA A 386 19.12 17.28 -14.47
N GLN A 387 19.62 16.28 -15.22
CA GLN A 387 20.74 16.46 -16.14
C GLN A 387 20.36 17.30 -17.37
N ASP A 388 19.11 17.17 -17.82
CA ASP A 388 18.52 17.91 -18.93
C ASP A 388 19.49 18.24 -20.09
N THR A 389 19.62 17.30 -21.03
CA THR A 389 20.52 17.48 -22.18
C THR A 389 19.99 18.45 -23.25
N GLY A 390 18.76 18.96 -23.11
CA GLY A 390 18.08 19.80 -24.10
C GLY A 390 17.66 19.08 -25.40
N GLY A 391 17.99 17.79 -25.55
CA GLY A 391 17.62 16.97 -26.71
C GLY A 391 16.20 16.39 -26.62
N SER A 392 15.72 15.87 -27.76
CA SER A 392 14.52 15.03 -27.79
C SER A 392 14.81 13.69 -27.10
N VAL A 393 13.83 13.18 -26.35
CA VAL A 393 13.91 11.90 -25.64
C VAL A 393 12.90 10.87 -26.17
N ALA A 394 12.30 11.13 -27.34
CA ALA A 394 11.23 10.32 -27.92
C ALA A 394 11.60 8.84 -28.08
N ASP A 395 12.82 8.54 -28.54
CA ASP A 395 13.27 7.15 -28.72
C ASP A 395 13.39 6.39 -27.38
N LEU A 396 13.84 7.08 -26.33
CA LEU A 396 13.95 6.53 -24.99
C LEU A 396 12.56 6.25 -24.40
N VAL A 397 11.64 7.21 -24.55
CA VAL A 397 10.23 7.09 -24.12
C VAL A 397 9.57 5.91 -24.84
N ALA A 398 9.68 5.84 -26.18
CA ALA A 398 9.07 4.78 -26.97
C ALA A 398 9.54 3.39 -26.52
N ALA A 399 10.85 3.23 -26.33
CA ALA A 399 11.41 1.97 -25.86
C ALA A 399 10.96 1.59 -24.44
N ARG A 400 10.88 2.55 -23.51
CA ARG A 400 10.43 2.30 -22.14
C ARG A 400 8.93 2.06 -22.05
N SER A 401 8.14 2.69 -22.91
CA SER A 401 6.71 2.42 -23.05
C SER A 401 6.46 1.00 -23.57
N GLU A 402 7.24 0.52 -24.54
CA GLU A 402 7.15 -0.86 -25.04
C GLU A 402 7.47 -1.87 -23.93
N ARG A 403 8.54 -1.64 -23.16
CA ARG A 403 8.87 -2.49 -22.01
C ARG A 403 7.83 -2.44 -20.90
N ALA A 404 7.25 -1.28 -20.62
CA ALA A 404 6.17 -1.19 -19.64
C ALA A 404 4.95 -2.02 -20.07
N ALA A 405 4.62 -2.02 -21.37
CA ALA A 405 3.57 -2.87 -21.92
C ALA A 405 3.92 -4.37 -21.78
N GLU A 406 5.17 -4.76 -22.05
CA GLU A 406 5.65 -6.12 -21.80
C GLU A 406 5.49 -6.51 -20.31
N TYR A 407 5.99 -5.66 -19.40
CA TYR A 407 5.97 -5.90 -17.95
C TYR A 407 4.56 -5.93 -17.35
N SER A 408 3.59 -5.31 -18.00
CA SER A 408 2.18 -5.38 -17.57
C SER A 408 1.62 -6.80 -17.68
N THR A 409 2.19 -7.62 -18.57
CA THR A 409 1.80 -9.02 -18.77
C THR A 409 2.43 -9.97 -17.75
N TYR A 410 3.48 -9.54 -17.05
CA TYR A 410 4.18 -10.38 -16.09
C TYR A 410 3.40 -10.51 -14.79
N ARG A 411 3.48 -11.70 -14.20
CA ARG A 411 3.11 -11.97 -12.81
C ARG A 411 4.34 -12.47 -12.10
N LEU A 412 4.69 -11.89 -10.97
CA LEU A 412 5.86 -12.29 -10.21
C LEU A 412 5.43 -13.13 -9.01
N PRO A 413 6.22 -14.13 -8.60
CA PRO A 413 5.98 -14.80 -7.33
C PRO A 413 6.02 -13.81 -6.17
N THR A 414 5.16 -14.01 -5.18
CA THR A 414 5.11 -13.17 -3.98
C THR A 414 6.42 -13.14 -3.22
N THR A 415 7.13 -14.28 -3.17
CA THR A 415 8.48 -14.36 -2.61
C THR A 415 9.42 -15.07 -3.59
N PHE A 416 10.67 -14.64 -3.66
CA PHE A 416 11.66 -15.21 -4.59
C PHE A 416 13.09 -15.02 -4.13
N VAL A 417 13.98 -15.89 -4.62
CA VAL A 417 15.44 -15.80 -4.43
C VAL A 417 16.08 -15.46 -5.77
N GLY A 418 16.96 -14.46 -5.80
CA GLY A 418 17.60 -14.03 -7.04
C GLY A 418 16.66 -13.25 -7.94
N MET A 419 16.92 -13.30 -9.26
CA MET A 419 16.01 -12.69 -10.23
C MET A 419 14.73 -13.53 -10.34
N PRO A 420 13.54 -12.93 -10.21
CA PRO A 420 12.29 -13.66 -10.37
C PRO A 420 12.08 -14.03 -11.84
N GLU A 421 11.50 -15.21 -12.06
CA GLU A 421 10.93 -15.58 -13.36
C GLU A 421 9.42 -15.27 -13.34
N PRO A 422 8.88 -14.61 -14.39
CA PRO A 422 7.44 -14.42 -14.49
C PRO A 422 6.69 -15.75 -14.44
N LEU A 423 5.67 -15.81 -13.59
CA LEU A 423 4.77 -16.94 -13.46
C LEU A 423 3.94 -17.12 -14.73
N THR A 424 3.73 -18.37 -15.11
CA THR A 424 2.68 -18.72 -16.08
C THR A 424 1.37 -18.81 -15.32
N VAL A 425 0.48 -17.84 -15.50
CA VAL A 425 -0.86 -17.88 -14.92
C VAL A 425 -1.67 -18.96 -15.63
N SER A 426 -2.21 -19.93 -14.89
CA SER A 426 -3.14 -20.88 -15.47
C SER A 426 -4.41 -20.14 -15.89
N SER A 427 -4.82 -20.34 -17.14
CA SER A 427 -6.09 -19.82 -17.66
C SER A 427 -7.23 -20.82 -17.50
N ASP A 428 -6.99 -21.93 -16.79
CA ASP A 428 -7.96 -23.00 -16.60
C ASP A 428 -9.13 -22.49 -15.77
N ARG A 429 -10.25 -22.27 -16.45
CA ARG A 429 -11.51 -21.83 -15.83
C ARG A 429 -11.94 -22.86 -14.78
N ALA A 430 -12.24 -22.37 -13.57
CA ALA A 430 -12.75 -23.21 -12.49
C ALA A 430 -14.06 -23.90 -12.91
N GLN A 431 -14.25 -25.14 -12.45
CA GLN A 431 -15.43 -25.95 -12.74
C GLN A 431 -16.42 -25.92 -11.57
N ILE A 432 -17.68 -26.31 -11.82
CA ILE A 432 -18.68 -26.42 -10.75
C ILE A 432 -18.19 -27.42 -9.69
N GLY A 433 -18.20 -26.99 -8.43
CA GLY A 433 -17.71 -27.76 -7.29
C GLY A 433 -16.22 -27.54 -6.97
N ASP A 434 -15.46 -26.85 -7.83
CA ASP A 434 -14.09 -26.45 -7.49
C ASP A 434 -14.08 -25.49 -6.30
N VAL A 435 -13.03 -25.60 -5.49
CA VAL A 435 -12.75 -24.72 -4.37
C VAL A 435 -11.45 -23.99 -4.64
N ILE A 436 -11.52 -22.66 -4.67
CA ILE A 436 -10.36 -21.77 -4.68
C ILE A 436 -10.07 -21.43 -3.22
N SER A 437 -8.81 -21.63 -2.80
CA SER A 437 -8.37 -21.41 -1.43
C SER A 437 -7.53 -20.14 -1.32
N GLY A 438 -7.67 -19.44 -0.21
CA GLY A 438 -6.85 -18.30 0.17
C GLY A 438 -6.81 -18.19 1.70
N ILE A 439 -6.64 -16.97 2.19
CA ILE A 439 -6.67 -16.61 3.60
C ILE A 439 -8.03 -15.98 3.90
N GLY A 440 -8.72 -16.47 4.94
CA GLY A 440 -9.93 -15.84 5.44
C GLY A 440 -9.62 -14.52 6.12
N ALA A 441 -10.04 -13.39 5.53
CA ALA A 441 -9.73 -12.05 6.03
C ALA A 441 -10.85 -11.46 6.91
N SER A 442 -12.10 -11.83 6.65
CA SER A 442 -13.25 -11.35 7.39
C SER A 442 -14.34 -12.43 7.44
N ALA A 443 -14.74 -12.78 8.67
CA ALA A 443 -15.57 -13.94 8.95
C ALA A 443 -17.06 -13.65 8.68
N ALA A 444 -17.55 -14.15 7.55
CA ALA A 444 -18.95 -14.28 7.18
C ALA A 444 -19.05 -15.20 5.96
N THR A 445 -20.26 -15.50 5.51
CA THR A 445 -20.51 -16.23 4.26
C THR A 445 -21.47 -15.46 3.38
N HIS A 446 -21.23 -15.42 2.08
CA HIS A 446 -22.15 -14.85 1.10
C HIS A 446 -22.14 -15.63 -0.20
N GLU A 447 -23.29 -15.67 -0.85
CA GLU A 447 -23.49 -16.29 -2.14
C GLU A 447 -23.91 -15.22 -3.14
N GLY A 448 -23.18 -15.10 -4.24
CA GLY A 448 -23.41 -14.03 -5.22
C GLY A 448 -22.78 -14.31 -6.58
N LEU A 449 -22.98 -13.37 -7.50
CA LEU A 449 -22.37 -13.41 -8.83
C LEU A 449 -20.99 -12.78 -8.78
N VAL A 450 -20.01 -13.39 -9.44
CA VAL A 450 -18.67 -12.87 -9.61
C VAL A 450 -18.70 -11.65 -10.53
N ARG A 451 -18.04 -10.58 -10.10
CA ARG A 451 -17.64 -9.43 -10.92
C ARG A 451 -16.14 -9.22 -10.81
N ILE A 452 -15.45 -9.42 -11.93
CA ILE A 452 -14.01 -9.24 -12.03
C ILE A 452 -13.73 -7.80 -12.37
N ILE A 453 -13.20 -7.07 -11.39
CA ILE A 453 -12.81 -5.68 -11.53
C ILE A 453 -11.29 -5.64 -11.61
N ARG A 454 -10.75 -5.05 -12.69
CA ARG A 454 -9.30 -4.98 -12.91
C ARG A 454 -8.70 -3.65 -12.50
N ARG A 455 -9.50 -2.58 -12.58
CA ARG A 455 -9.12 -1.23 -12.14
C ARG A 455 -10.25 -0.65 -11.31
N ALA A 456 -9.91 0.22 -10.37
CA ALA A 456 -10.89 0.85 -9.50
C ALA A 456 -11.97 1.59 -10.29
N GLU A 457 -11.68 2.02 -11.52
CA GLU A 457 -12.58 2.80 -12.38
C GLU A 457 -13.57 1.94 -13.19
N ASP A 458 -13.39 0.61 -13.24
CA ASP A 458 -14.29 -0.31 -13.95
C ASP A 458 -15.61 -0.57 -13.15
N GLU A 459 -16.05 0.41 -12.35
CA GLU A 459 -17.11 0.27 -11.33
C GLU A 459 -18.50 -0.02 -11.92
N ASP A 460 -18.74 0.35 -13.18
CA ASP A 460 -20.00 0.13 -13.89
C ASP A 460 -20.41 -1.36 -13.96
N ALA A 461 -19.50 -2.28 -13.60
CA ALA A 461 -19.74 -3.72 -13.61
C ALA A 461 -20.23 -4.31 -12.27
N LEU A 462 -20.21 -3.57 -11.15
CA LEU A 462 -20.52 -4.11 -9.82
C LEU A 462 -21.94 -3.75 -9.33
N GLU A 463 -22.81 -4.74 -9.19
CA GLU A 463 -24.18 -4.56 -8.70
C GLU A 463 -24.35 -5.00 -7.23
N LEU A 464 -25.51 -4.65 -6.64
CA LEU A 464 -25.85 -5.06 -5.28
C LEU A 464 -25.94 -6.59 -5.17
N GLY A 465 -25.21 -7.15 -4.21
CA GLY A 465 -25.19 -8.59 -3.95
C GLY A 465 -24.08 -9.33 -4.70
N ASP A 466 -23.32 -8.64 -5.55
CA ASP A 466 -22.20 -9.21 -6.28
C ASP A 466 -20.98 -9.45 -5.37
N VAL A 467 -20.15 -10.40 -5.82
CA VAL A 467 -18.84 -10.73 -5.27
C VAL A 467 -17.79 -9.99 -6.09
N LEU A 468 -17.14 -9.01 -5.45
CA LEU A 468 -16.01 -8.31 -6.03
C LEU A 468 -14.80 -9.25 -6.10
N VAL A 469 -14.29 -9.49 -7.30
CA VAL A 469 -13.08 -10.29 -7.54
C VAL A 469 -12.04 -9.40 -8.21
N CYS A 470 -10.85 -9.29 -7.63
CA CYS A 470 -9.78 -8.46 -8.18
C CYS A 470 -8.40 -9.06 -7.90
N GLU A 471 -7.39 -8.60 -8.64
CA GLU A 471 -6.02 -9.08 -8.44
C GLU A 471 -5.41 -8.49 -7.16
N SER A 472 -5.54 -7.18 -6.98
CA SER A 472 -5.07 -6.43 -5.82
C SER A 472 -5.97 -5.21 -5.61
N THR A 473 -5.80 -4.53 -4.47
CA THR A 473 -6.57 -3.34 -4.11
C THR A 473 -5.63 -2.28 -3.56
N ASP A 474 -6.01 -1.02 -3.74
CA ASP A 474 -5.44 0.14 -3.05
C ASP A 474 -6.59 0.99 -2.46
N PRO A 475 -6.32 2.03 -1.66
CA PRO A 475 -7.36 2.85 -1.05
C PRO A 475 -8.42 3.45 -1.99
N SER A 476 -8.10 3.64 -3.28
CA SER A 476 -9.06 4.09 -4.29
C SER A 476 -10.19 3.09 -4.55
N TRP A 477 -10.05 1.83 -4.08
CA TRP A 477 -11.07 0.79 -4.17
C TRP A 477 -12.13 0.89 -3.07
N THR A 478 -11.94 1.69 -2.03
CA THR A 478 -12.92 1.87 -0.95
C THR A 478 -14.36 2.09 -1.48
N PRO A 479 -14.61 2.96 -2.49
CA PRO A 479 -15.85 3.00 -3.26
C PRO A 479 -16.47 1.64 -3.64
N LEU A 480 -15.69 0.72 -4.21
CA LEU A 480 -16.13 -0.62 -4.62
C LEU A 480 -16.43 -1.54 -3.43
N PHE A 481 -15.63 -1.46 -2.36
CA PHE A 481 -15.89 -2.20 -1.12
C PHE A 481 -17.22 -1.80 -0.50
N MET A 482 -17.60 -0.53 -0.63
CA MET A 482 -18.90 -0.08 -0.18
C MET A 482 -20.02 -0.81 -0.93
N LEU A 483 -19.87 -1.07 -2.24
CA LEU A 483 -20.88 -1.72 -3.08
C LEU A 483 -20.93 -3.26 -2.94
N ALA A 484 -19.77 -3.89 -2.73
CA ALA A 484 -19.63 -5.34 -2.69
C ALA A 484 -20.41 -6.02 -1.55
N ALA A 485 -20.86 -7.25 -1.79
CA ALA A 485 -21.44 -8.12 -0.76
C ALA A 485 -20.46 -9.19 -0.24
N ALA A 486 -19.40 -9.48 -1.00
CA ALA A 486 -18.22 -10.22 -0.57
C ALA A 486 -17.02 -9.84 -1.46
N VAL A 487 -15.80 -10.13 -1.01
CA VAL A 487 -14.56 -9.76 -1.69
C VAL A 487 -13.63 -10.95 -1.85
N VAL A 488 -13.03 -11.11 -3.02
CA VAL A 488 -12.00 -12.10 -3.33
C VAL A 488 -10.80 -11.37 -3.96
N ILE A 489 -9.61 -11.51 -3.37
CA ILE A 489 -8.40 -10.78 -3.80
C ILE A 489 -7.24 -11.76 -4.00
N ASP A 490 -6.60 -11.73 -5.18
CA ASP A 490 -5.48 -12.64 -5.47
C ASP A 490 -4.22 -12.35 -4.68
N ILE A 491 -3.94 -11.07 -4.43
CA ILE A 491 -2.74 -10.59 -3.75
C ILE A 491 -3.16 -9.78 -2.52
N GLY A 492 -2.67 -10.18 -1.36
CA GLY A 492 -2.86 -9.44 -0.11
C GLY A 492 -2.48 -10.28 1.11
N SER A 493 -2.28 -9.65 2.25
CA SER A 493 -2.08 -10.32 3.54
C SER A 493 -3.16 -9.91 4.54
N VAL A 494 -3.22 -10.55 5.71
CA VAL A 494 -4.20 -10.20 6.76
C VAL A 494 -4.12 -8.73 7.21
N GLY A 495 -3.00 -8.06 6.97
CA GLY A 495 -2.80 -6.63 7.25
C GLY A 495 -2.86 -5.72 6.01
N SER A 496 -3.30 -6.25 4.86
CA SER A 496 -3.52 -5.48 3.62
C SER A 496 -4.69 -4.53 3.73
N HIS A 497 -4.72 -3.50 2.89
CA HIS A 497 -5.83 -2.53 2.85
C HIS A 497 -7.19 -3.24 2.65
N GLY A 498 -7.29 -4.12 1.63
CA GLY A 498 -8.52 -4.84 1.34
C GLY A 498 -9.00 -5.74 2.49
N ALA A 499 -8.08 -6.37 3.23
CA ALA A 499 -8.43 -7.19 4.40
C ALA A 499 -8.99 -6.36 5.55
N ILE A 500 -8.36 -5.21 5.83
CA ILE A 500 -8.76 -4.28 6.90
C ILE A 500 -10.16 -3.73 6.60
N ILE A 501 -10.37 -3.18 5.40
CA ILE A 501 -11.67 -2.60 5.00
C ILE A 501 -12.77 -3.67 4.99
N ALA A 502 -12.52 -4.87 4.46
CA ALA A 502 -13.52 -5.93 4.47
C ALA A 502 -13.96 -6.31 5.89
N ARG A 503 -13.01 -6.35 6.85
CA ARG A 503 -13.29 -6.64 8.25
C ARG A 503 -14.10 -5.53 8.93
N GLU A 504 -13.76 -4.28 8.65
CA GLU A 504 -14.45 -3.10 9.20
C GLU A 504 -15.87 -2.96 8.67
N LEU A 505 -16.08 -3.29 7.39
CA LEU A 505 -17.40 -3.31 6.76
C LEU A 505 -18.18 -4.61 7.02
N GLY A 506 -17.54 -5.61 7.65
CA GLY A 506 -18.13 -6.92 7.93
C GLY A 506 -18.43 -7.76 6.69
N LEU A 507 -17.72 -7.52 5.59
CA LEU A 507 -17.87 -8.25 4.33
C LEU A 507 -17.16 -9.60 4.43
N PRO A 508 -17.76 -10.73 4.02
CA PRO A 508 -17.02 -11.97 3.78
C PRO A 508 -15.86 -11.70 2.83
N ALA A 509 -14.64 -12.07 3.23
CA ALA A 509 -13.47 -11.84 2.39
C ALA A 509 -12.48 -13.00 2.42
N VAL A 510 -12.03 -13.38 1.22
CA VAL A 510 -10.95 -14.35 0.98
C VAL A 510 -9.86 -13.64 0.18
N ILE A 511 -8.67 -13.54 0.75
CA ILE A 511 -7.53 -12.86 0.12
C ILE A 511 -6.42 -13.86 -0.19
N ASN A 512 -5.39 -13.42 -0.92
CA ASN A 512 -4.26 -14.26 -1.28
C ASN A 512 -4.67 -15.55 -2.03
N THR A 513 -5.68 -15.47 -2.90
CA THR A 513 -6.10 -16.61 -3.72
C THR A 513 -5.08 -16.98 -4.79
N GLY A 514 -4.14 -16.08 -5.11
CA GLY A 514 -3.09 -16.27 -6.10
C GLY A 514 -3.57 -16.18 -7.55
N ASP A 515 -4.65 -16.88 -7.90
CA ASP A 515 -5.17 -16.97 -9.27
C ASP A 515 -6.71 -16.97 -9.38
N GLY A 516 -7.41 -16.58 -8.32
CA GLY A 516 -8.87 -16.50 -8.27
C GLY A 516 -9.46 -15.63 -9.38
N SER A 517 -8.90 -14.44 -9.63
CA SER A 517 -9.34 -13.55 -10.73
C SER A 517 -9.01 -14.12 -12.12
N GLY A 518 -8.03 -15.02 -12.21
CA GLY A 518 -7.66 -15.73 -13.44
C GLY A 518 -8.56 -16.94 -13.74
N ARG A 519 -9.10 -17.60 -12.71
CA ARG A 519 -9.89 -18.84 -12.81
C ARG A 519 -11.39 -18.62 -12.86
N LEU A 520 -11.90 -17.56 -12.22
CA LEU A 520 -13.32 -17.19 -12.25
C LEU A 520 -13.65 -16.36 -13.50
N ARG A 521 -14.94 -16.22 -13.82
CA ARG A 521 -15.46 -15.35 -14.89
C ARG A 521 -16.65 -14.54 -14.39
N ASP A 522 -16.89 -13.40 -15.04
CA ASP A 522 -18.06 -12.57 -14.76
C ASP A 522 -19.36 -13.39 -14.85
N GLY A 523 -20.22 -13.23 -13.84
CA GLY A 523 -21.49 -13.92 -13.73
C GLY A 523 -21.41 -15.36 -13.20
N ASP A 524 -20.21 -15.92 -12.94
CA ASP A 524 -20.11 -17.18 -12.21
C ASP A 524 -20.76 -17.03 -10.83
N ARG A 525 -21.50 -18.04 -10.36
CA ARG A 525 -22.12 -18.02 -9.03
C ARG A 525 -21.23 -18.72 -8.04
N VAL A 526 -20.85 -18.04 -6.96
CA VAL A 526 -19.91 -18.57 -5.96
C VAL A 526 -20.44 -18.43 -4.54
N LEU A 527 -19.99 -19.33 -3.67
CA LEU A 527 -20.10 -19.21 -2.21
C LEU A 527 -18.74 -18.79 -1.64
N VAL A 528 -18.68 -17.62 -1.04
CA VAL A 528 -17.49 -17.12 -0.32
C VAL A 528 -17.66 -17.44 1.16
N ASP A 529 -16.70 -18.18 1.73
CA ASP A 529 -16.58 -18.45 3.17
C ASP A 529 -15.31 -17.78 3.69
N GLY A 530 -15.47 -16.58 4.23
CA GLY A 530 -14.37 -15.77 4.73
C GLY A 530 -13.80 -16.26 6.07
N ALA A 531 -14.46 -17.21 6.74
CA ALA A 531 -13.89 -17.86 7.93
C ALA A 531 -12.94 -19.01 7.54
N LYS A 532 -13.30 -19.78 6.52
CA LYS A 532 -12.45 -20.88 6.01
C LYS A 532 -11.41 -20.44 4.98
N GLY A 533 -11.54 -19.24 4.43
CA GLY A 533 -10.67 -18.77 3.35
C GLY A 533 -10.94 -19.50 2.03
N THR A 534 -12.20 -19.80 1.71
CA THR A 534 -12.55 -20.60 0.53
C THR A 534 -13.64 -19.96 -0.32
N VAL A 535 -13.51 -20.09 -1.64
CA VAL A 535 -14.51 -19.72 -2.64
C VAL A 535 -14.93 -20.97 -3.40
N THR A 536 -16.20 -21.36 -3.29
CA THR A 536 -16.74 -22.56 -3.96
C THR A 536 -17.55 -22.16 -5.19
N VAL A 537 -17.25 -22.74 -6.35
CA VAL A 537 -17.99 -22.48 -7.59
C VAL A 537 -19.29 -23.28 -7.58
N LEU A 538 -20.43 -22.58 -7.60
CA LEU A 538 -21.77 -23.19 -7.56
C LEU A 538 -22.40 -23.30 -8.95
N ALA A 539 -22.15 -22.32 -9.81
CA ALA A 539 -22.56 -22.33 -11.21
C ALA A 539 -21.58 -21.53 -12.07
N ILE A 540 -21.47 -21.92 -13.33
CA ILE A 540 -20.61 -21.26 -14.32
C ILE A 540 -21.49 -20.44 -15.26
N SER A 541 -21.09 -19.21 -15.56
CA SER A 541 -21.79 -18.39 -16.54
C SER A 541 -21.54 -18.88 -17.97
N ASP A 542 -22.60 -18.88 -18.78
CA ASP A 542 -22.52 -19.21 -20.20
C ASP A 542 -21.93 -18.06 -21.05
N ALA A 543 -21.71 -16.88 -20.44
CA ALA A 543 -21.11 -15.72 -21.09
C ALA A 543 -19.59 -15.76 -20.94
N GLY A 544 -18.91 -16.07 -22.05
CA GLY A 544 -17.44 -15.97 -22.19
C GLY A 544 -17.05 -14.75 -23.00
#